data_AF-A0A0E2AYF6-F1
#
_entry.id   AF-A0A0E2AYF6-F1
#
_cell.length_a   1.000
_cell.length_b   1.000
_cell.length_c   1.000
_cell.angle_alpha   90.00
_cell.angle_beta   90.00
_cell.angle_gamma   90.00
#
_symmetry.space_group_name_H-M   'P 1'
#
loop_
_entity.id
_entity.type
_entity.pdbx_description
1 polymer ?
#
loop_
_entity_poly.entity_id
_entity_poly.type
_entity_poly.pdbx_seq_one_letter_code
_entity_poly.pdbx_strand_id
1 'polypeptide(L)'
;MKDAAGNNLLDPQVASNILGNEITVEYGDKSFPLENSVDTRFNMPRPLGLRKEVLGEAKERVLSFGEFSPEHQYKGETFTIHWGDGTKDVVKFDLYITWKKQNPTIHKRLYLNDKEYSKDSFLIKIVK
;
A
#
# COMPACT_ATOMS: atom_id res chain seq x y z
N MET A 1 -2.11 7.35 6.23
CA MET A 1 -1.01 8.24 6.61
C MET A 1 -1.59 9.36 7.44
N LYS A 2 -1.25 9.47 8.72
CA LYS A 2 -1.78 10.50 9.63
C LYS A 2 -0.66 11.24 10.34
N ASP A 3 -0.89 12.48 10.75
CA ASP A 3 0.00 13.14 11.70
C ASP A 3 -0.24 12.64 13.13
N ALA A 4 0.61 13.06 14.07
CA ALA A 4 0.46 12.81 15.51
C ALA A 4 -0.90 13.27 16.10
N ALA A 5 -1.58 14.24 15.48
CA ALA A 5 -2.91 14.70 15.88
C ALA A 5 -4.05 13.87 15.25
N GLY A 6 -3.72 12.93 14.36
CA GLY A 6 -4.67 12.05 13.68
C GLY A 6 -5.25 12.61 12.38
N ASN A 7 -4.79 13.77 11.91
CA ASN A 7 -5.22 14.34 10.62
C ASN A 7 -4.66 13.51 9.48
N ASN A 8 -5.47 13.25 8.45
CA ASN A 8 -5.03 12.49 7.28
C ASN A 8 -4.16 13.36 6.37
N LEU A 9 -2.87 13.04 6.28
CA LEU A 9 -1.90 13.80 5.46
C LEU A 9 -2.10 13.60 3.94
N LEU A 10 -3.01 12.72 3.54
CA LEU A 10 -3.44 12.54 2.15
C LEU A 10 -4.69 13.37 1.82
N ASP A 11 -5.25 14.09 2.79
CA ASP A 11 -6.36 15.02 2.58
C ASP A 11 -5.82 16.39 2.10
N PRO A 12 -6.22 16.87 0.92
CA PRO A 12 -5.80 18.19 0.43
C PRO A 12 -6.25 19.36 1.32
N GLN A 13 -7.23 19.16 2.21
CA GLN A 13 -7.67 20.19 3.16
C GLN A 13 -6.77 20.32 4.39
N VAL A 14 -5.89 19.34 4.63
CA VAL A 14 -4.91 19.42 5.72
C VAL A 14 -3.74 20.30 5.28
N ALA A 15 -3.45 21.38 6.01
CA ALA A 15 -2.42 22.35 5.61
C ALA A 15 -1.01 21.72 5.49
N SER A 16 -0.71 20.73 6.33
CA SER A 16 0.54 19.96 6.35
C SER A 16 0.52 18.71 5.46
N ASN A 17 -0.43 18.60 4.53
CA ASN A 17 -0.54 17.42 3.67
C ASN A 17 0.75 17.17 2.86
N ILE A 18 0.96 15.92 2.48
CA ILE A 18 2.17 15.48 1.75
C ILE A 18 1.91 15.30 0.25
N LEU A 19 0.81 15.84 -0.29
CA LEU A 19 0.43 15.62 -1.69
C LEU A 19 1.36 16.32 -2.69
N GLY A 20 2.15 17.30 -2.22
CA GLY A 20 3.20 17.96 -3.00
C GLY A 20 4.54 17.23 -3.00
N ASN A 21 4.69 16.17 -2.21
CA ASN A 21 5.94 15.41 -2.14
C ASN A 21 6.07 14.46 -3.34
N GLU A 22 7.32 14.19 -3.75
CA GLU A 22 7.65 13.14 -4.72
C GLU A 22 7.61 11.76 -4.04
N ILE A 23 6.40 11.28 -3.76
CA ILE A 23 6.19 9.96 -3.16
C ILE A 23 6.42 8.88 -4.22
N THR A 24 7.29 7.93 -3.93
CA THR A 24 7.62 6.81 -4.83
C THR A 24 7.64 5.49 -4.06
N VAL A 25 7.37 4.38 -4.75
CA VAL A 25 7.60 3.02 -4.25
C VAL A 25 8.68 2.35 -5.07
N GLU A 26 9.68 1.76 -4.41
CA GLU A 26 10.65 0.85 -5.02
C GLU A 26 10.24 -0.59 -4.76
N TYR A 27 10.14 -1.40 -5.81
CA TYR A 27 9.84 -2.82 -5.74
C TYR A 27 10.60 -3.59 -6.80
N GLY A 28 11.48 -4.50 -6.37
CA GLY A 28 12.52 -5.07 -7.23
C GLY A 28 13.42 -3.97 -7.82
N ASP A 29 13.76 -4.07 -9.09
CA ASP A 29 14.60 -3.08 -9.80
C ASP A 29 13.80 -1.91 -10.39
N LYS A 30 12.57 -1.70 -9.94
CA LYS A 30 11.64 -0.70 -10.51
C LYS A 30 11.23 0.32 -9.45
N SER A 31 11.08 1.56 -9.91
CA SER A 31 10.50 2.67 -9.15
C SER A 31 9.14 3.06 -9.72
N PHE A 32 8.17 3.26 -8.85
CA PHE A 32 6.78 3.55 -9.16
C PHE A 32 6.41 4.90 -8.49
N PRO A 33 6.43 6.02 -9.23
CA PRO A 33 5.98 7.29 -8.70
C PRO A 33 4.48 7.28 -8.46
N LEU A 34 4.03 8.13 -7.53
CA LEU A 34 2.59 8.31 -7.27
C LEU A 34 1.88 8.77 -8.55
N GLU A 35 0.94 7.95 -9.01
CA GLU A 35 0.18 8.24 -10.22
C GLU A 35 -0.71 9.48 -10.03
N ASN A 36 -0.64 10.39 -11.00
CA ASN A 36 -1.47 11.59 -11.06
C ASN A 36 -2.71 11.41 -11.95
N SER A 37 -2.81 10.30 -12.67
CA SER A 37 -3.94 9.99 -13.56
C SER A 37 -5.06 9.28 -12.82
N VAL A 38 -6.30 9.69 -13.10
CA VAL A 38 -7.49 8.96 -12.67
C VAL A 38 -7.69 7.80 -13.64
N ASP A 39 -7.61 6.57 -13.13
CA ASP A 39 -7.92 5.39 -13.95
C ASP A 39 -9.43 5.32 -14.17
N THR A 40 -9.88 5.51 -15.41
CA THR A 40 -11.31 5.61 -15.76
C THR A 40 -11.92 4.24 -16.07
N ARG A 41 -11.15 3.16 -16.03
CA ARG A 41 -11.57 1.81 -16.42
C ARG A 41 -11.69 0.89 -15.21
N PHE A 42 -12.83 0.98 -14.53
CA PHE A 42 -13.14 0.26 -13.28
C PHE A 42 -12.99 -1.28 -13.33
N ASN A 43 -13.10 -1.92 -14.51
CA ASN A 43 -13.17 -3.38 -14.64
C ASN A 43 -11.91 -4.05 -15.23
N MET A 44 -10.78 -3.35 -15.37
CA MET A 44 -9.56 -3.96 -15.91
C MET A 44 -8.50 -4.18 -14.82
N PRO A 45 -7.72 -5.28 -14.89
CA PRO A 45 -6.54 -5.44 -14.03
C PRO A 45 -5.62 -4.24 -14.21
N ARG A 46 -5.29 -3.58 -13.10
CA ARG A 46 -4.43 -2.39 -13.16
C ARG A 46 -2.97 -2.83 -13.15
N PRO A 47 -2.11 -2.21 -13.99
CA PRO A 47 -0.68 -2.43 -13.89
C PRO A 47 -0.18 -2.19 -12.46
N LEU A 48 0.94 -2.80 -12.09
CA LEU A 48 1.59 -2.49 -10.82
C LEU A 48 1.94 -0.99 -10.77
N GLY A 49 1.53 -0.31 -9.71
CA GLY A 49 1.68 1.13 -9.57
C GLY A 49 1.18 1.64 -8.22
N LEU A 50 1.63 2.85 -7.84
CA LEU A 50 1.28 3.55 -6.61
C LEU A 50 0.18 4.57 -6.90
N ARG A 51 -0.96 4.49 -6.20
CA ARG A 51 -2.18 5.24 -6.53
C ARG A 51 -2.81 5.89 -5.32
N LYS A 52 -3.56 6.97 -5.56
CA LYS A 52 -4.48 7.57 -4.58
C LYS A 52 -5.81 6.84 -4.65
N GLU A 53 -6.32 6.41 -3.52
CA GLU A 53 -7.60 5.71 -3.41
C GLU A 53 -8.47 6.33 -2.32
N VAL A 54 -9.77 6.01 -2.37
CA VAL A 54 -10.74 6.36 -1.34
C VAL A 54 -11.38 5.07 -0.83
N LEU A 55 -11.25 4.80 0.47
CA LEU A 55 -11.67 3.55 1.08
C LEU A 55 -12.92 3.75 1.95
N GLY A 56 -13.90 2.86 1.77
CA GLY A 56 -15.09 2.74 2.62
C GLY A 56 -16.07 3.91 2.53
N GLU A 57 -17.19 3.81 3.26
CA GLU A 57 -18.24 4.83 3.28
C GLU A 57 -17.76 6.17 3.86
N ALA A 58 -16.82 6.12 4.81
CA ALA A 58 -16.18 7.29 5.40
C ALA A 58 -15.26 8.05 4.43
N LYS A 59 -15.08 7.54 3.21
CA LYS A 59 -14.22 8.12 2.17
C LYS A 59 -12.80 8.41 2.66
N GLU A 60 -12.20 7.46 3.37
CA GLU A 60 -10.83 7.63 3.87
C GLU A 60 -9.86 7.65 2.69
N ARG A 61 -9.10 8.74 2.55
CA ARG A 61 -8.06 8.86 1.51
C ARG A 61 -6.86 8.02 1.90
N VAL A 62 -6.43 7.13 1.00
CA VAL A 62 -5.33 6.20 1.21
C VAL A 62 -4.42 6.17 -0.02
N LEU A 63 -3.22 5.59 0.16
CA LEU A 63 -2.38 5.16 -0.96
C LEU A 63 -2.53 3.64 -1.11
N SER A 64 -2.62 3.16 -2.35
CA SER A 64 -2.57 1.74 -2.70
C SER A 64 -1.37 1.46 -3.59
N PHE A 65 -0.77 0.28 -3.46
CA PHE A 65 0.31 -0.16 -4.33
C PHE A 65 0.03 -1.57 -4.83
N GLY A 66 -0.14 -1.69 -6.14
CA GLY A 66 -0.34 -2.96 -6.84
C GLY A 66 -1.68 -3.66 -6.61
N GLU A 67 -1.87 -4.75 -7.36
CA GLU A 67 -2.98 -5.70 -7.21
C GLU A 67 -2.37 -7.11 -7.15
N PHE A 68 -1.85 -7.48 -5.98
CA PHE A 68 -1.17 -8.75 -5.80
C PHE A 68 -2.17 -9.90 -5.69
N SER A 69 -2.02 -10.92 -6.53
CA SER A 69 -2.81 -12.16 -6.44
C SER A 69 -2.07 -13.23 -5.60
N PRO A 70 -2.73 -13.91 -4.64
CA PRO A 70 -2.13 -14.98 -3.84
C PRO A 70 -1.70 -16.20 -4.66
N GLU A 71 -2.15 -16.32 -5.91
CA GLU A 71 -1.74 -17.40 -6.81
C GLU A 71 -0.25 -17.35 -7.14
N HIS A 72 0.36 -16.16 -7.08
CA HIS A 72 1.79 -15.97 -7.34
C HIS A 72 2.71 -16.38 -6.17
N GLN A 73 2.14 -16.83 -5.04
CA GLN A 73 2.91 -17.37 -3.92
C GLN A 73 3.95 -16.41 -3.30
N TYR A 74 3.62 -15.13 -3.16
CA TYR A 74 4.50 -14.13 -2.57
C TYR A 74 4.85 -14.49 -1.12
N LYS A 75 6.15 -14.60 -0.82
CA LYS A 75 6.68 -14.98 0.50
C LYS A 75 7.88 -14.12 0.84
N GLY A 76 7.70 -13.20 1.77
CA GLY A 76 8.72 -12.27 2.23
C GLY A 76 9.07 -11.18 1.22
N GLU A 77 8.17 -10.90 0.27
CA GLU A 77 8.33 -9.82 -0.69
C GLU A 77 8.42 -8.48 0.03
N THR A 78 9.23 -7.57 -0.51
CA THR A 78 9.51 -6.29 0.14
C THR A 78 9.47 -5.15 -0.85
N PHE A 79 8.80 -4.06 -0.49
CA PHE A 79 8.88 -2.79 -1.19
C PHE A 79 9.21 -1.66 -0.22
N THR A 80 9.84 -0.61 -0.72
CA THR A 80 10.20 0.59 0.06
C THR A 80 9.36 1.76 -0.42
N ILE A 81 8.71 2.45 0.51
CA ILE A 81 8.00 3.70 0.26
C ILE A 81 8.95 4.84 0.59
N HIS A 82 9.27 5.68 -0.40
CA HIS A 82 10.00 6.93 -0.20
C HIS A 82 8.99 8.08 -0.18
N TRP A 83 9.00 8.87 0.90
CA TRP A 83 7.97 9.89 1.13
C TRP A 83 8.29 11.27 0.52
N GLY A 84 9.44 11.42 -0.13
CA GLY A 84 9.89 12.68 -0.71
C GLY A 84 10.42 13.72 0.30
N ASP A 85 10.37 13.43 1.60
CA ASP A 85 10.92 14.28 2.67
C ASP A 85 12.21 13.71 3.30
N GLY A 86 12.83 12.75 2.60
CA GLY A 86 14.03 12.04 3.05
C GLY A 86 13.75 10.87 3.99
N THR A 87 12.52 10.69 4.49
CA THR A 87 12.15 9.48 5.24
C THR A 87 11.60 8.40 4.31
N LYS A 88 11.69 7.15 4.78
CA LYS A 88 11.18 5.98 4.08
C LYS A 88 10.60 4.97 5.04
N ASP A 89 9.69 4.15 4.54
CA ASP A 89 9.17 2.98 5.23
C ASP A 89 9.41 1.73 4.38
N VAL A 90 9.76 0.62 5.01
CA VAL A 90 9.92 -0.67 4.35
C VAL A 90 8.74 -1.56 4.70
N VAL A 91 8.01 -2.01 3.68
CA VAL A 91 6.90 -2.95 3.84
C VAL A 91 7.33 -4.31 3.34
N LYS A 92 7.23 -5.32 4.20
CA LYS A 92 7.41 -6.72 3.82
C LYS A 92 6.09 -7.46 3.95
N PHE A 93 5.77 -8.34 3.01
CA PHE A 93 4.52 -9.07 3.01
C PHE A 93 4.64 -10.53 2.55
N ASP A 94 3.72 -11.33 3.07
CA ASP A 94 3.38 -12.65 2.53
C ASP A 94 1.96 -12.56 1.95
N LEU A 95 1.78 -13.09 0.74
CA LEU A 95 0.46 -13.29 0.13
C LEU A 95 0.49 -14.53 -0.74
N TYR A 96 -0.02 -15.64 -0.20
CA TYR A 96 -0.02 -16.91 -0.90
C TYR A 96 -1.24 -17.76 -0.57
N ILE A 97 -1.59 -18.69 -1.47
CA ILE A 97 -2.70 -19.63 -1.29
C ILE A 97 -2.16 -21.05 -1.09
N THR A 98 -2.71 -21.77 -0.12
CA THR A 98 -2.47 -23.22 0.05
C THR A 98 -3.78 -23.98 -0.08
N TRP A 99 -3.70 -25.25 -0.49
CA TRP A 99 -4.88 -26.09 -0.69
C TRP A 99 -4.83 -27.31 0.22
N LYS A 100 -5.94 -27.59 0.91
CA LYS A 100 -6.17 -28.87 1.58
C LYS A 100 -7.42 -29.50 0.98
N LYS A 101 -7.25 -30.51 0.13
CA LYS A 101 -8.30 -31.01 -0.79
C LYS A 101 -8.84 -29.83 -1.62
N GLN A 102 -10.15 -29.62 -1.65
CA GLN A 102 -10.81 -28.53 -2.37
C GLN A 102 -10.95 -27.24 -1.54
N ASN A 103 -10.37 -27.18 -0.34
CA ASN A 103 -10.48 -26.02 0.54
C ASN A 103 -9.22 -25.14 0.42
N PRO A 104 -9.32 -23.96 -0.22
CA PRO A 104 -8.23 -23.00 -0.25
C PRO A 104 -8.08 -22.29 1.09
N THR A 105 -6.85 -21.91 1.41
CA THR A 105 -6.53 -21.02 2.53
C THR A 105 -5.58 -19.95 2.03
N ILE A 106 -5.99 -18.69 2.13
CA ILE A 106 -5.15 -17.54 1.80
C ILE A 106 -4.38 -17.15 3.06
N HIS A 107 -3.07 -17.08 2.94
CA HIS A 107 -2.16 -16.63 3.97
C HIS A 107 -1.75 -15.20 3.66
N LYS A 108 -1.84 -14.35 4.68
CA LYS A 108 -1.43 -12.96 4.61
C LYS A 108 -0.51 -12.68 5.80
N ARG A 109 0.56 -11.94 5.56
CA ARG A 109 1.34 -11.31 6.63
C ARG A 109 1.87 -9.99 6.14
N LEU A 110 2.00 -9.05 7.06
CA LEU A 110 2.47 -7.72 6.77
C LEU A 110 3.39 -7.26 7.88
N TYR A 111 4.51 -6.69 7.49
CA TYR A 111 5.51 -6.11 8.36
C TYR A 111 5.77 -4.68 7.89
N LEU A 112 5.91 -3.77 8.84
CA LEU A 112 6.31 -2.39 8.61
C LEU A 112 7.59 -2.14 9.40
N ASN A 113 8.67 -1.78 8.70
CA ASN A 113 10.00 -1.55 9.29
C ASN A 113 10.42 -2.70 10.22
N ASP A 114 10.41 -3.91 9.67
CA ASP A 114 10.75 -5.19 10.34
C ASP A 114 9.86 -5.60 11.52
N LYS A 115 8.82 -4.82 11.85
CA LYS A 115 7.84 -5.16 12.89
C LYS A 115 6.60 -5.77 12.26
N GLU A 116 6.16 -6.91 12.79
CA GLU A 116 4.90 -7.53 12.38
C GLU A 116 3.74 -6.55 12.64
N TYR A 117 2.98 -6.26 11.59
CA TYR A 117 1.90 -5.27 11.60
C TYR A 117 0.52 -5.96 11.54
N SER A 118 0.35 -6.96 10.67
CA SER A 118 -0.92 -7.69 10.55
C SER A 118 -0.74 -9.08 9.96
N LYS A 119 -1.68 -9.99 10.26
CA LYS A 119 -1.81 -11.32 9.66
C LYS A 119 -3.07 -11.49 8.81
N ASP A 120 -3.92 -10.46 8.77
CA ASP A 120 -5.25 -10.56 8.16
C ASP A 120 -5.55 -9.40 7.19
N SER A 121 -4.86 -8.27 7.36
CA SER A 121 -5.10 -7.03 6.62
C SER A 121 -3.84 -6.57 5.87
N PHE A 122 -4.05 -6.00 4.69
CA PHE A 122 -3.02 -5.27 3.93
C PHE A 122 -3.11 -3.74 4.14
N LEU A 123 -3.98 -3.28 5.03
CA LEU A 123 -4.11 -1.85 5.36
C LEU A 123 -3.10 -1.46 6.44
N ILE A 124 -2.13 -0.61 6.09
CA ILE A 124 -1.17 -0.04 7.04
C ILE A 124 -1.58 1.39 7.40
N LYS A 125 -1.58 1.68 8.70
CA LYS A 125 -1.70 3.04 9.23
C LYS A 125 -0.31 3.52 9.64
N ILE A 126 0.24 4.42 8.84
CA ILE A 126 1.51 5.08 9.11
C ILE A 126 1.21 6.43 9.77
N VAL A 127 1.89 6.71 10.88
CA VAL A 127 1.81 7.97 11.63
C VAL A 127 3.16 8.68 11.53
N LYS A 128 3.16 9.96 11.15
CA LYS A 128 4.34 10.84 11.13
C LYS A 128 4.24 11.92 12.20
#